data_AF-A0A7V5YQM1-F1
#
_entry.id   AF-A0A7V5YQM1-F1
#
_cell.length_a   1.000
_cell.length_b   1.000
_cell.length_c   1.000
_cell.angle_alpha   90.00
_cell.angle_beta   90.00
_cell.angle_gamma   90.00
#
_symmetry.space_group_name_H-M   'P 1'
#
loop_
_entity.id
_entity.type
_entity.pdbx_description
1 polymer ?
#
loop_
_entity_poly.entity_id
_entity_poly.type
_entity_poly.pdbx_seq_one_letter_code
_entity_poly.pdbx_strand_id
1 'polypeptide(L)'
;MSTFAPADTLRQHRPVLLACEAIGWFHMAGKARMEFLRRHGGDKVQYDERKWHDAEQPPFPWDDLLGWVKTFSGSAIPQDAWPASMKEFTEKHRERDRGMLGLLQAGHGVVSGIEKNVPTRTSEYLGQSLPHMWLSSPFGHPKRNLFADPPEVLTERGWKQVVEEIRRVLDGLKHLVTNDAADVSHWADWRKRAIGPQSYLRRAFLSTLAETRLPNNDVTLWDQSYVAAALFKSAVAGAILNRQGFPWGDNRIKQETRWRLLTVSIGTDHYEARAVKIGDWTGARAALNEFFDQVAQLIEVDLALGSLLYRDSSVAIFSFPGERWDETLAAPWLNGWGNWLQEQVETIAQGLHLETPPFVRLSDPTRSLVRLVQERREARKITAIPLHRAWDVGGKMAKESQGHVCPVCQVRLNGDPSNKGKPCKVCWKRRHHRRDDWLGGRLGHDTIWFEEVADSNNRIAFLTFSLDMEPWLNGERVDSLRAQAISEWRRFNPILSGQSNPIDPREPFRSLEEYIK
;
A
#
# COMPACT_ATOMS: atom_id res chain seq x y z
N MET A 1 17.31 18.43 -19.65
CA MET A 1 16.12 18.47 -18.78
C MET A 1 16.41 19.47 -17.67
N SER A 2 15.54 20.46 -17.44
CA SER A 2 15.69 21.34 -16.28
C SER A 2 15.63 20.48 -15.02
N THR A 3 16.52 20.76 -14.07
CA THR A 3 16.52 20.07 -12.78
C THR A 3 15.27 20.49 -12.00
N PHE A 4 14.38 19.55 -11.71
CA PHE A 4 13.24 19.79 -10.82
C PHE A 4 13.72 19.68 -9.38
N ALA A 5 14.19 20.81 -8.83
CA ALA A 5 14.87 20.88 -7.54
C ALA A 5 14.18 20.15 -6.37
N PRO A 6 12.82 20.11 -6.27
CA PRO A 6 12.15 19.28 -5.27
C PRO A 6 12.47 17.79 -5.37
N ALA A 7 12.52 17.23 -6.57
CA ALA A 7 12.89 15.82 -6.77
C ALA A 7 14.34 15.54 -6.36
N ASP A 8 15.26 16.44 -6.71
CA ASP A 8 16.67 16.30 -6.32
C ASP A 8 16.86 16.39 -4.80
N THR A 9 16.07 17.24 -4.13
CA THR A 9 16.03 17.33 -2.67
C THR A 9 15.62 15.99 -2.05
N LEU A 10 14.61 15.32 -2.60
CA LEU A 10 14.19 14.01 -2.10
C LEU A 10 15.24 12.93 -2.35
N ARG A 11 15.87 12.91 -3.54
CA ARG A 11 16.96 11.98 -3.85
C ARG A 11 18.13 12.09 -2.87
N GLN A 12 18.49 13.31 -2.47
CA GLN A 12 19.52 13.56 -1.46
C GLN A 12 19.14 13.01 -0.07
N HIS A 13 17.85 12.94 0.25
CA HIS A 13 17.33 12.46 1.53
C HIS A 13 16.76 11.03 1.44
N ARG A 14 16.94 10.32 0.31
CA ARG A 14 16.48 8.93 0.12
C ARG A 14 16.87 8.00 1.27
N PRO A 15 18.10 8.04 1.82
CA PRO A 15 18.47 7.21 2.97
C PRO A 15 17.56 7.41 4.18
N VAL A 16 17.24 8.67 4.51
CA VAL A 16 16.36 9.03 5.63
C VAL A 16 14.95 8.55 5.39
N LEU A 17 14.42 8.77 4.18
CA LEU A 17 13.05 8.43 3.82
C LEU A 17 12.81 6.90 3.83
N LEU A 18 13.76 6.12 3.31
CA LEU A 18 13.69 4.66 3.34
C LEU A 18 13.91 4.09 4.75
N ALA A 19 14.74 4.75 5.59
CA ALA A 19 14.83 4.40 7.00
C ALA A 19 13.52 4.68 7.75
N CYS A 20 12.83 5.79 7.47
CA CYS A 20 11.51 6.07 8.02
C CYS A 20 10.48 5.03 7.61
N GLU A 21 10.51 4.58 6.35
CA GLU A 21 9.66 3.47 5.90
C GLU A 21 9.94 2.18 6.70
N ALA A 22 11.21 1.82 6.88
CA ALA A 22 11.59 0.65 7.66
C ALA A 22 11.15 0.74 9.13
N ILE A 23 11.35 1.89 9.78
CA ILE A 23 10.83 2.16 11.13
C ILE A 23 9.32 1.93 11.15
N GLY A 24 8.61 2.45 10.16
CA GLY A 24 7.17 2.25 10.00
C GLY A 24 6.76 0.79 9.84
N TRP A 25 7.53 -0.04 9.15
CA TRP A 25 7.23 -1.48 9.07
C TRP A 25 7.33 -2.16 10.44
N PHE A 26 8.26 -1.73 11.28
CA PHE A 26 8.61 -2.43 12.52
C PHE A 26 7.98 -1.86 13.80
N HIS A 27 7.36 -0.68 13.74
CA HIS A 27 6.86 0.01 14.94
C HIS A 27 5.85 -0.79 15.77
N MET A 28 5.16 -1.78 15.17
CA MET A 28 4.23 -2.69 15.84
C MET A 28 4.72 -4.15 15.90
N ALA A 29 6.00 -4.43 15.62
CA ALA A 29 6.51 -5.80 15.52
C ALA A 29 6.20 -6.67 16.74
N GLY A 30 6.16 -6.10 17.94
CA GLY A 30 5.79 -6.84 19.16
C GLY A 30 4.38 -7.44 19.16
N LYS A 31 3.47 -7.02 18.27
CA LYS A 31 2.19 -7.72 18.08
C LYS A 31 2.36 -9.13 17.51
N ALA A 32 3.50 -9.43 16.89
CA ALA A 32 3.83 -10.75 16.34
C ALA A 32 4.27 -11.75 17.42
N ARG A 33 3.63 -11.71 18.59
CA ARG A 33 3.89 -12.59 19.73
C ARG A 33 2.58 -13.20 20.24
N MET A 34 2.63 -14.45 20.66
CA MET A 34 1.46 -15.15 21.19
C MET A 34 0.87 -14.44 22.42
N GLU A 35 1.73 -13.82 23.23
CA GLU A 35 1.35 -13.05 24.42
C GLU A 35 0.44 -11.87 24.10
N PHE A 36 0.64 -11.21 22.94
CA PHE A 36 -0.25 -10.14 22.48
C PHE A 36 -1.67 -10.66 22.27
N LEU A 37 -1.82 -11.80 21.58
CA LEU A 37 -3.12 -12.43 21.34
C LEU A 37 -3.75 -12.96 22.62
N ARG A 38 -2.96 -13.56 23.52
CA ARG A 38 -3.47 -14.05 24.82
C ARG A 38 -4.07 -12.92 25.64
N ARG A 39 -3.38 -11.78 25.73
CA ARG A 39 -3.87 -10.59 26.41
C ARG A 39 -5.19 -10.09 25.82
N HIS A 40 -5.31 -10.04 24.49
CA HIS A 40 -6.53 -9.59 23.82
C HIS A 40 -7.64 -10.66 23.84
N GLY A 41 -7.30 -11.92 24.07
CA GLY A 41 -8.22 -13.03 24.30
C GLY A 41 -8.77 -13.14 25.73
N GLY A 42 -8.40 -12.22 26.62
CA GLY A 42 -8.86 -12.16 28.01
C GLY A 42 -7.91 -12.81 29.05
N ASP A 43 -6.74 -13.28 28.63
CA ASP A 43 -5.75 -13.86 29.54
C ASP A 43 -4.92 -12.78 30.26
N LYS A 44 -4.46 -13.09 31.48
CA LYS A 44 -3.61 -12.19 32.28
C LYS A 44 -2.13 -12.44 31.99
N VAL A 45 -1.63 -11.88 30.91
CA VAL A 45 -0.22 -11.98 30.52
C VAL A 45 0.53 -10.68 30.82
N GLN A 46 1.69 -10.78 31.49
CA GLN A 46 2.61 -9.66 31.66
C GLN A 46 3.49 -9.50 30.42
N TYR A 47 2.96 -8.82 29.41
CA TYR A 47 3.65 -8.50 28.17
C TYR A 47 3.27 -7.10 27.67
N ASP A 48 4.27 -6.29 27.35
CA ASP A 48 4.09 -4.99 26.68
C ASP A 48 4.70 -5.08 25.27
N GLU A 49 3.83 -5.16 24.27
CA GLU A 49 4.22 -5.28 22.87
C GLU A 49 5.03 -4.08 22.36
N ARG A 50 4.96 -2.94 23.05
CA ARG A 50 5.67 -1.70 22.66
C ARG A 50 7.14 -1.72 23.10
N LYS A 51 7.47 -2.56 24.08
CA LYS A 51 8.79 -2.73 24.68
C LYS A 51 9.41 -4.10 24.43
N TRP A 52 8.97 -4.77 23.36
CA TRP A 52 9.47 -6.11 23.00
C TRP A 52 11.01 -6.15 22.91
N HIS A 53 11.62 -5.06 22.47
CA HIS A 53 13.07 -4.92 22.29
C HIS A 53 13.87 -5.03 23.59
N ASP A 54 13.29 -4.64 24.72
CA ASP A 54 13.95 -4.73 26.04
C ASP A 54 13.97 -6.19 26.56
N ALA A 55 13.08 -7.04 26.04
CA ALA A 55 12.99 -8.46 26.41
C ALA A 55 13.96 -9.37 25.65
N GLU A 56 14.59 -8.85 24.59
CA GLU A 56 15.61 -9.58 23.83
C GLU A 56 16.94 -9.65 24.62
N GLN A 57 17.73 -10.69 24.38
CA GLN A 57 19.03 -10.88 25.04
C GLN A 57 20.15 -11.09 24.00
N PRO A 58 21.03 -10.09 23.80
CA PRO A 58 20.98 -8.73 24.38
C PRO A 58 19.78 -7.92 23.84
N PRO A 59 19.40 -6.80 24.51
CA PRO A 59 18.32 -5.93 24.04
C PRO A 59 18.52 -5.50 22.59
N PHE A 60 17.43 -5.34 21.84
CA PHE A 60 17.52 -5.01 20.42
C PHE A 60 18.14 -3.61 20.21
N PRO A 61 19.24 -3.49 19.45
CA PRO A 61 20.06 -2.29 19.44
C PRO A 61 19.56 -1.25 18.42
N TRP A 62 18.39 -0.66 18.67
CA TRP A 62 17.77 0.32 17.77
C TRP A 62 18.70 1.49 17.41
N ASP A 63 19.36 2.08 18.40
CA ASP A 63 20.22 3.25 18.20
C ASP A 63 21.50 2.92 17.41
N ASP A 64 22.08 1.73 17.58
CA ASP A 64 23.27 1.32 16.81
C ASP A 64 22.94 1.07 15.33
N LEU A 65 21.72 0.57 15.07
CA LEU A 65 21.25 0.24 13.73
C LEU A 65 20.75 1.47 12.95
N LEU A 66 20.20 2.47 13.64
CA LEU A 66 19.55 3.64 13.02
C LEU A 66 20.18 4.99 13.37
N GLY A 67 21.13 5.07 14.28
CA GLY A 67 21.74 6.33 14.72
C GLY A 67 22.34 7.15 13.57
N TRP A 68 22.82 6.47 12.53
CA TRP A 68 23.34 7.09 11.30
C TRP A 68 22.29 7.93 10.56
N VAL A 69 20.99 7.65 10.69
CA VAL A 69 19.93 8.37 9.95
C VAL A 69 19.96 9.89 10.23
N LYS A 70 20.33 10.26 11.46
CA LYS A 70 20.44 11.66 11.89
C LYS A 70 21.53 12.41 11.10
N THR A 71 22.56 11.75 10.59
CA THR A 71 23.64 12.39 9.81
C THR A 71 23.22 12.71 8.37
N PHE A 72 22.24 11.97 7.82
CA PHE A 72 21.71 12.18 6.47
C PHE A 72 20.52 13.14 6.42
N SER A 73 20.10 13.64 7.59
CA SER A 73 19.01 14.60 7.72
C SER A 73 19.39 16.03 7.29
N GLY A 74 20.69 16.34 7.25
CA GLY A 74 21.19 17.67 6.93
C GLY A 74 20.56 18.76 7.82
N SER A 75 20.26 19.92 7.23
CA SER A 75 19.47 20.98 7.87
C SER A 75 17.96 20.84 7.67
N ALA A 76 17.50 19.80 6.96
CA ALA A 76 16.08 19.62 6.65
C ALA A 76 15.26 19.10 7.85
N ILE A 77 15.89 18.32 8.73
CA ILE A 77 15.28 17.82 9.97
C ILE A 77 16.14 18.26 11.16
N PRO A 78 15.65 19.16 12.03
CA PRO A 78 16.35 19.58 13.24
C PRO A 78 16.67 18.42 14.19
N GLN A 79 17.77 18.52 14.95
CA GLN A 79 18.16 17.46 15.89
C GLN A 79 17.12 17.20 16.99
N ASP A 80 16.42 18.26 17.44
CA ASP A 80 15.36 18.18 18.45
C ASP A 80 14.01 17.65 17.90
N ALA A 81 13.91 17.43 16.58
CA ALA A 81 12.77 16.75 15.97
C ALA A 81 12.86 15.22 16.11
N TRP A 82 14.05 14.68 16.37
CA TRP A 82 14.24 13.24 16.60
C TRP A 82 13.95 12.88 18.06
N PRO A 83 13.45 11.65 18.33
CA PRO A 83 13.37 11.16 19.70
C PRO A 83 14.76 10.99 20.32
N ALA A 84 14.80 10.90 21.66
CA ALA A 84 16.05 10.72 22.38
C ALA A 84 16.68 9.36 22.05
N SER A 85 15.85 8.31 21.93
CA SER A 85 16.23 7.00 21.40
C SER A 85 15.33 6.56 20.25
N MET A 86 15.90 5.85 19.28
CA MET A 86 15.17 5.25 18.16
C MET A 86 14.14 4.22 18.60
N LYS A 87 14.30 3.61 19.79
CA LYS A 87 13.32 2.67 20.32
C LYS A 87 11.96 3.34 20.65
N GLU A 88 11.95 4.66 20.85
CA GLU A 88 10.71 5.40 21.13
C GLU A 88 9.69 5.32 19.99
N PHE A 89 10.13 5.04 18.75
CA PHE A 89 9.21 4.78 17.64
C PHE A 89 8.36 3.54 17.88
N THR A 90 8.82 2.54 18.65
CA THR A 90 8.00 1.40 19.06
C THR A 90 7.24 1.69 20.36
N GLU A 91 7.81 2.47 21.28
CA GLU A 91 7.22 2.72 22.60
C GLU A 91 6.04 3.71 22.54
N LYS A 92 6.18 4.79 21.77
CA LYS A 92 5.31 5.98 21.81
C LYS A 92 4.42 6.14 20.57
N HIS A 93 4.36 5.18 19.66
CA HIS A 93 3.56 5.31 18.41
C HIS A 93 2.04 5.50 18.63
N ARG A 94 1.53 5.25 19.85
CA ARG A 94 0.12 5.47 20.22
C ARG A 94 -0.14 6.83 20.88
N GLU A 95 0.92 7.54 21.24
CA GLU A 95 0.86 8.76 22.05
C GLU A 95 0.63 10.01 21.17
N ARG A 96 1.00 11.17 21.71
CA ARG A 96 0.96 12.46 21.02
C ARG A 96 2.26 13.20 21.33
N ASP A 97 3.09 13.33 20.30
CA ASP A 97 4.39 13.96 20.34
C ASP A 97 4.57 14.95 19.19
N ARG A 98 5.66 15.71 19.27
CA ARG A 98 6.18 16.57 18.21
C ARG A 98 7.15 15.80 17.31
N GLY A 99 7.72 16.50 16.32
CA GLY A 99 8.79 15.97 15.49
C GLY A 99 8.45 14.70 14.71
N MET A 100 9.45 13.83 14.56
CA MET A 100 9.35 12.57 13.82
C MET A 100 8.35 11.59 14.45
N LEU A 101 8.26 11.55 15.79
CA LEU A 101 7.27 10.73 16.49
C LEU A 101 5.85 11.19 16.14
N GLY A 102 5.61 12.51 16.11
CA GLY A 102 4.32 13.08 15.71
C GLY A 102 3.90 12.66 14.30
N LEU A 103 4.85 12.59 13.36
CA LEU A 103 4.61 12.13 11.98
C LEU A 103 4.29 10.63 11.91
N LEU A 104 5.02 9.77 12.61
CA LEU A 104 4.70 8.33 12.70
C LEU A 104 3.32 8.14 13.33
N GLN A 105 3.03 8.84 14.42
CA GLN A 105 1.75 8.79 15.12
C GLN A 105 0.59 9.28 14.24
N ALA A 106 0.84 10.23 13.33
CA ALA A 106 -0.15 10.66 12.34
C ALA A 106 -0.52 9.49 11.41
N GLY A 107 0.49 8.84 10.82
CA GLY A 107 0.30 7.68 9.94
C GLY A 107 -0.36 6.49 10.66
N HIS A 108 0.14 6.14 11.85
CA HIS A 108 -0.46 5.12 12.72
C HIS A 108 -1.92 5.45 13.10
N GLY A 109 -2.23 6.73 13.30
CA GLY A 109 -3.57 7.22 13.62
C GLY A 109 -4.58 6.98 12.50
N VAL A 110 -4.19 7.16 11.22
CA VAL A 110 -5.07 6.92 10.07
C VAL A 110 -5.52 5.46 10.00
N VAL A 111 -4.59 4.54 10.22
CA VAL A 111 -4.84 3.08 10.11
C VAL A 111 -5.47 2.47 11.36
N SER A 112 -5.40 3.15 12.51
CA SER A 112 -5.97 2.67 13.77
C SER A 112 -7.25 3.41 14.21
N GLY A 113 -7.68 4.41 13.44
CA GLY A 113 -8.71 5.38 13.84
C GLY A 113 -10.14 4.94 13.58
N ILE A 114 -10.40 4.17 12.51
CA ILE A 114 -11.77 3.76 12.14
C ILE A 114 -12.46 3.00 13.30
N GLU A 115 -11.67 2.28 14.10
CA GLU A 115 -12.17 1.38 15.14
C GLU A 115 -12.25 1.98 16.55
N LYS A 116 -11.76 3.22 16.71
CA LYS A 116 -11.73 3.93 18.00
C LYS A 116 -12.80 5.01 18.11
N ASN A 117 -13.64 5.14 17.08
CA ASN A 117 -14.77 6.06 17.06
C ASN A 117 -15.98 5.55 17.86
N VAL A 118 -15.88 4.35 18.46
CA VAL A 118 -16.91 3.74 19.29
C VAL A 118 -16.38 3.64 20.72
N PRO A 119 -17.15 4.04 21.76
CA PRO A 119 -16.74 3.87 23.15
C PRO A 119 -16.31 2.43 23.47
N THR A 120 -15.32 2.26 24.34
CA THR A 120 -14.78 0.93 24.69
C THR A 120 -15.87 -0.02 25.17
N ARG A 121 -16.72 0.44 26.11
CA ARG A 121 -17.84 -0.35 26.64
C ARG A 121 -18.82 -0.84 25.58
N THR A 122 -18.99 -0.07 24.49
CA THR A 122 -19.93 -0.41 23.41
C THR A 122 -19.27 -1.23 22.31
N SER A 123 -17.98 -1.57 22.42
CA SER A 123 -17.24 -2.38 21.45
C SER A 123 -16.57 -3.62 22.06
N GLU A 124 -16.66 -3.81 23.38
CA GLU A 124 -16.14 -5.00 24.09
C GLU A 124 -16.68 -6.31 23.52
N TYR A 125 -17.96 -6.34 23.09
CA TYR A 125 -18.59 -7.54 22.52
C TYR A 125 -17.94 -8.02 21.21
N LEU A 126 -17.17 -7.17 20.55
CA LEU A 126 -16.45 -7.52 19.33
C LEU A 126 -15.14 -8.26 19.61
N GLY A 127 -14.70 -8.31 20.88
CA GLY A 127 -13.50 -9.03 21.28
C GLY A 127 -13.60 -10.53 21.00
N GLN A 128 -12.50 -11.11 20.51
CA GLN A 128 -12.38 -12.55 20.35
C GLN A 128 -11.84 -13.18 21.64
N SER A 129 -12.38 -14.32 22.07
CA SER A 129 -11.83 -15.11 23.18
C SER A 129 -10.69 -16.02 22.70
N LEU A 130 -9.89 -16.57 23.63
CA LEU A 130 -8.81 -17.51 23.32
C LEU A 130 -9.22 -18.66 22.35
N PRO A 131 -10.30 -19.44 22.59
CA PRO A 131 -10.68 -20.52 21.67
C PRO A 131 -11.17 -20.03 20.30
N HIS A 132 -11.49 -18.74 20.19
CA HIS A 132 -12.06 -18.12 18.99
C HIS A 132 -11.20 -16.99 18.43
N MET A 133 -9.88 -17.00 18.65
CA MET A 133 -8.97 -16.02 18.04
C MET A 133 -8.70 -16.40 16.58
N TRP A 134 -9.55 -15.89 15.68
CA TRP A 134 -9.48 -16.17 14.25
C TRP A 134 -8.85 -15.00 13.49
N LEU A 135 -7.98 -15.35 12.55
CA LEU A 135 -7.69 -14.54 11.37
C LEU A 135 -8.74 -14.88 10.31
N SER A 136 -9.44 -13.87 9.80
CA SER A 136 -10.49 -14.02 8.79
C SER A 136 -10.05 -13.49 7.41
N SER A 137 -10.86 -13.75 6.40
CA SER A 137 -10.79 -13.07 5.11
C SER A 137 -11.50 -11.70 5.20
N PRO A 138 -11.24 -10.76 4.28
CA PRO A 138 -12.04 -9.53 4.16
C PRO A 138 -13.56 -9.73 3.96
N PHE A 139 -14.00 -10.95 3.64
CA PHE A 139 -15.42 -11.34 3.54
C PHE A 139 -15.93 -12.08 4.78
N GLY A 140 -15.22 -12.05 5.91
CA GLY A 140 -15.63 -12.66 7.17
C GLY A 140 -15.42 -14.19 7.28
N HIS A 141 -14.91 -14.85 6.23
CA HIS A 141 -14.60 -16.29 6.31
C HIS A 141 -13.42 -16.56 7.26
N PRO A 142 -13.55 -17.43 8.28
CA PRO A 142 -12.46 -17.76 9.18
C PRO A 142 -11.37 -18.55 8.43
N LYS A 143 -10.17 -17.97 8.31
CA LYS A 143 -9.05 -18.58 7.58
C LYS A 143 -8.19 -19.46 8.49
N ARG A 144 -7.89 -18.99 9.70
CA ARG A 144 -6.98 -19.67 10.62
C ARG A 144 -7.28 -19.35 12.07
N ASN A 145 -7.37 -20.37 12.92
CA ASN A 145 -7.44 -20.20 14.37
C ASN A 145 -6.01 -20.11 14.91
N LEU A 146 -5.65 -18.97 15.49
CA LEU A 146 -4.25 -18.67 15.84
C LEU A 146 -3.73 -19.42 17.07
N PHE A 147 -4.61 -20.07 17.84
CA PHE A 147 -4.22 -20.94 18.95
C PHE A 147 -4.26 -22.42 18.59
N ALA A 148 -5.24 -22.86 17.81
CA ALA A 148 -5.35 -24.26 17.39
C ALA A 148 -4.33 -24.63 16.30
N ASP A 149 -4.00 -23.68 15.44
CA ASP A 149 -2.99 -23.81 14.39
C ASP A 149 -2.17 -22.51 14.33
N PRO A 150 -1.21 -22.30 15.26
CA PRO A 150 -0.42 -21.08 15.28
C PRO A 150 0.55 -21.00 14.08
N PRO A 151 0.60 -19.88 13.33
CA PRO A 151 1.66 -19.64 12.35
C PRO A 151 3.03 -19.62 13.00
N GLU A 152 4.08 -19.90 12.20
CA GLU A 152 5.48 -19.91 12.65
C GLU A 152 5.83 -18.64 13.42
N VAL A 153 5.37 -17.47 12.96
CA VAL A 153 5.64 -16.17 13.59
C VAL A 153 5.27 -16.09 15.07
N LEU A 154 4.24 -16.83 15.51
CA LEU A 154 3.78 -16.82 16.91
C LEU A 154 4.52 -17.83 17.79
N THR A 155 5.42 -18.63 17.23
CA THR A 155 6.29 -19.54 17.97
C THR A 155 7.55 -18.82 18.44
N GLU A 156 8.21 -19.34 19.47
CA GLU A 156 9.48 -18.76 19.96
C GLU A 156 10.56 -18.73 18.85
N ARG A 157 10.63 -19.79 18.02
CA ARG A 157 11.57 -19.87 16.90
C ARG A 157 11.25 -18.83 15.82
N GLY A 158 9.99 -18.71 15.42
CA GLY A 158 9.60 -17.73 14.42
C GLY A 158 9.74 -16.29 14.90
N TRP A 159 9.49 -16.03 16.20
CA TRP A 159 9.80 -14.71 16.78
C TRP A 159 11.28 -14.36 16.67
N LYS A 160 12.19 -15.28 17.01
CA LYS A 160 13.64 -15.06 16.84
C LYS A 160 14.01 -14.75 15.39
N GLN A 161 13.43 -15.47 14.43
CA GLN A 161 13.61 -15.18 13.00
C GLN A 161 13.06 -13.81 12.59
N VAL A 162 11.93 -13.35 13.14
CA VAL A 162 11.43 -11.98 12.92
C VAL A 162 12.44 -10.97 13.41
N VAL A 163 12.97 -11.12 14.64
CA VAL A 163 13.96 -10.20 15.21
C VAL A 163 15.24 -10.18 14.38
N GLU A 164 15.73 -11.34 13.93
CA GLU A 164 16.87 -11.47 13.01
C GLU A 164 16.60 -10.80 11.67
N GLU A 165 15.40 -10.95 11.12
CA GLU A 165 15.00 -10.33 9.85
C GLU A 165 14.92 -8.80 9.96
N ILE A 166 14.38 -8.28 11.08
CA ILE A 166 14.38 -6.83 11.36
C ILE A 166 15.82 -6.32 11.37
N ARG A 167 16.73 -7.00 12.10
CA ARG A 167 18.14 -6.66 12.14
C ARG A 167 18.76 -6.67 10.73
N ARG A 168 18.55 -7.74 9.95
CA ARG A 168 19.04 -7.89 8.57
C ARG A 168 18.58 -6.74 7.67
N VAL A 169 17.32 -6.33 7.78
CA VAL A 169 16.77 -5.24 6.97
C VAL A 169 17.42 -3.91 7.33
N LEU A 170 17.60 -3.62 8.62
CA LEU A 170 18.21 -2.38 9.10
C LEU A 170 19.72 -2.32 8.82
N ASP A 171 20.44 -3.44 9.00
CA ASP A 171 21.85 -3.55 8.62
C ASP A 171 22.04 -3.39 7.10
N GLY A 172 21.12 -3.94 6.31
CA GLY A 172 21.11 -3.75 4.86
C GLY A 172 21.02 -2.27 4.46
N LEU A 173 20.16 -1.48 5.13
CA LEU A 173 20.10 -0.03 4.93
C LEU A 173 21.42 0.66 5.29
N LYS A 174 21.96 0.36 6.48
CA LYS A 174 23.22 0.92 6.95
C LYS A 174 24.37 0.60 5.99
N HIS A 175 24.39 -0.59 5.42
CA HIS A 175 25.39 -1.02 4.44
C HIS A 175 25.27 -0.26 3.11
N LEU A 176 24.06 -0.03 2.60
CA LEU A 176 23.84 0.76 1.37
C LEU A 176 24.42 2.17 1.49
N VAL A 177 24.24 2.79 2.64
CA VAL A 177 24.72 4.13 2.93
C VAL A 177 26.23 4.18 3.12
N THR A 178 26.79 3.18 3.80
CA THR A 178 28.24 3.12 4.09
C THR A 178 29.07 2.95 2.82
N ASN A 179 28.53 2.27 1.81
CA ASN A 179 29.21 2.02 0.53
C ASN A 179 28.85 3.04 -0.57
N ASP A 180 28.22 4.16 -0.20
CA ASP A 180 27.77 5.21 -1.13
C ASP A 180 27.07 4.66 -2.37
N ALA A 181 26.05 3.80 -2.16
CA ALA A 181 25.30 3.20 -3.25
C ALA A 181 24.51 4.28 -4.03
N ALA A 182 25.16 4.90 -5.01
CA ALA A 182 24.57 5.91 -5.88
C ALA A 182 23.49 5.30 -6.80
N ASP A 183 23.62 4.02 -7.14
CA ASP A 183 22.67 3.31 -7.98
C ASP A 183 21.38 2.98 -7.21
N VAL A 184 20.27 3.51 -7.73
CA VAL A 184 18.90 3.29 -7.23
C VAL A 184 18.51 1.82 -7.26
N SER A 185 19.10 1.00 -8.15
CA SER A 185 18.80 -0.42 -8.26
C SER A 185 19.06 -1.18 -6.94
N HIS A 186 20.15 -0.87 -6.24
CA HIS A 186 20.50 -1.50 -4.97
C HIS A 186 19.49 -1.18 -3.86
N TRP A 187 18.95 0.05 -3.85
CA TRP A 187 17.89 0.46 -2.93
C TRP A 187 16.57 -0.25 -3.25
N ALA A 188 16.25 -0.41 -4.54
CA ALA A 188 15.06 -1.14 -4.98
C ALA A 188 15.16 -2.63 -4.59
N ASP A 189 16.32 -3.24 -4.77
CA ASP A 189 16.59 -4.63 -4.37
C ASP A 189 16.56 -4.84 -2.86
N TRP A 190 17.07 -3.88 -2.08
CA TRP A 190 16.91 -3.90 -0.64
C TRP A 190 15.43 -3.88 -0.24
N ARG A 191 14.65 -2.93 -0.76
CA ARG A 191 13.22 -2.80 -0.44
C ARG A 191 12.45 -4.05 -0.87
N LYS A 192 12.72 -4.57 -2.07
CA LYS A 192 12.11 -5.81 -2.58
C LYS A 192 12.45 -7.03 -1.71
N ARG A 193 13.68 -7.14 -1.21
CA ARG A 193 14.05 -8.22 -0.27
C ARG A 193 13.44 -8.04 1.12
N ALA A 194 13.25 -6.81 1.59
CA ALA A 194 12.64 -6.54 2.88
C ALA A 194 11.13 -6.82 2.89
N ILE A 195 10.41 -6.36 1.85
CA ILE A 195 8.94 -6.32 1.86
C ILE A 195 8.26 -6.87 0.60
N GLY A 196 9.02 -7.40 -0.35
CA GLY A 196 8.46 -8.01 -1.55
C GLY A 196 7.56 -9.22 -1.24
N PRO A 197 6.78 -9.71 -2.21
CA PRO A 197 5.85 -10.83 -2.02
C PRO A 197 6.49 -12.10 -1.42
N GLN A 198 7.78 -12.31 -1.66
CA GLN A 198 8.53 -13.46 -1.17
C GLN A 198 9.31 -13.19 0.13
N SER A 199 9.24 -11.98 0.70
CA SER A 199 10.01 -11.66 1.90
C SER A 199 9.50 -12.42 3.12
N TYR A 200 10.41 -12.78 4.02
CA TYR A 200 10.05 -13.43 5.28
C TYR A 200 9.14 -12.52 6.11
N LEU A 201 9.53 -11.26 6.28
CA LEU A 201 8.79 -10.26 7.06
C LEU A 201 7.33 -10.14 6.61
N ARG A 202 7.10 -10.01 5.30
CA ARG A 202 5.74 -9.85 4.77
C ARG A 202 4.89 -11.09 5.03
N ARG A 203 5.44 -12.29 4.80
CA ARG A 203 4.75 -13.56 5.09
C ARG A 203 4.44 -13.70 6.58
N ALA A 204 5.39 -13.38 7.45
CA ALA A 204 5.23 -13.43 8.90
C ALA A 204 4.11 -12.50 9.37
N PHE A 205 4.13 -11.23 8.95
CA PHE A 205 3.15 -10.23 9.39
C PHE A 205 1.77 -10.42 8.77
N LEU A 206 1.66 -11.00 7.57
CA LEU A 206 0.37 -11.40 6.97
C LEU A 206 -0.28 -12.58 7.70
N SER A 207 0.46 -13.32 8.52
CA SER A 207 -0.03 -14.53 9.18
C SER A 207 -0.67 -14.29 10.55
N THR A 208 -0.62 -13.07 11.08
CA THR A 208 -1.14 -12.72 12.41
C THR A 208 -1.89 -11.39 12.41
N LEU A 209 -2.65 -11.13 13.48
CA LEU A 209 -3.56 -10.00 13.61
C LEU A 209 -2.85 -8.71 14.04
N ALA A 210 -3.24 -7.59 13.43
CA ALA A 210 -3.05 -6.27 14.05
C ALA A 210 -4.27 -5.90 14.89
N GLU A 211 -5.46 -6.26 14.41
CA GLU A 211 -6.75 -6.04 15.05
C GLU A 211 -7.38 -7.37 15.45
N THR A 212 -7.76 -7.49 16.72
CA THR A 212 -8.30 -8.74 17.26
C THR A 212 -9.83 -8.74 17.39
N ARG A 213 -10.50 -7.63 17.08
CA ARG A 213 -11.95 -7.49 17.17
C ARG A 213 -12.63 -7.84 15.85
N LEU A 214 -13.82 -8.39 15.95
CA LEU A 214 -14.73 -8.57 14.81
C LEU A 214 -15.32 -7.22 14.38
N PRO A 215 -15.73 -7.05 13.11
CA PRO A 215 -15.45 -7.90 11.96
C PRO A 215 -14.06 -7.64 11.33
N ASN A 216 -13.21 -6.84 11.99
CA ASN A 216 -11.94 -6.35 11.44
C ASN A 216 -10.76 -7.32 11.66
N ASN A 217 -11.03 -8.55 12.08
CA ASN A 217 -10.02 -9.59 12.30
C ASN A 217 -9.48 -10.19 10.99
N ASP A 218 -9.73 -9.52 9.86
CA ASP A 218 -9.05 -9.70 8.58
C ASP A 218 -7.82 -8.79 8.45
N VAL A 219 -7.73 -7.73 9.27
CA VAL A 219 -6.61 -6.79 9.27
C VAL A 219 -5.39 -7.41 9.93
N THR A 220 -4.42 -7.76 9.08
CA THR A 220 -3.16 -8.38 9.51
C THR A 220 -2.19 -7.34 10.04
N LEU A 221 -1.20 -7.80 10.81
CA LEU A 221 -0.09 -6.95 11.25
C LEU A 221 0.62 -6.27 10.06
N TRP A 222 0.66 -6.95 8.91
CA TRP A 222 1.22 -6.39 7.68
C TRP A 222 0.44 -5.17 7.20
N ASP A 223 -0.89 -5.28 7.13
CA ASP A 223 -1.74 -4.23 6.55
C ASP A 223 -1.62 -2.92 7.34
N GLN A 224 -1.67 -3.01 8.67
CA GLN A 224 -1.56 -1.83 9.53
C GLN A 224 -0.14 -1.24 9.51
N SER A 225 0.90 -2.08 9.57
CA SER A 225 2.30 -1.62 9.58
C SER A 225 2.72 -1.02 8.24
N TYR A 226 2.36 -1.65 7.13
CA TYR A 226 2.72 -1.19 5.79
C TYR A 226 2.10 0.18 5.46
N VAL A 227 0.81 0.36 5.74
CA VAL A 227 0.14 1.63 5.46
C VAL A 227 0.65 2.72 6.40
N ALA A 228 0.90 2.43 7.68
CA ALA A 228 1.53 3.40 8.59
C ALA A 228 2.93 3.83 8.09
N ALA A 229 3.73 2.88 7.58
CA ALA A 229 5.04 3.17 7.00
C ALA A 229 4.97 4.05 5.75
N ALA A 230 4.04 3.73 4.84
CA ALA A 230 3.78 4.51 3.63
C ALA A 230 3.47 5.97 3.97
N LEU A 231 2.53 6.17 4.90
CA LEU A 231 2.10 7.50 5.34
C LEU A 231 3.21 8.22 6.12
N PHE A 232 3.97 7.52 6.96
CA PHE A 232 5.08 8.11 7.71
C PHE A 232 6.18 8.60 6.77
N LYS A 233 6.67 7.75 5.85
CA LYS A 233 7.65 8.15 4.83
C LYS A 233 7.17 9.38 4.06
N SER A 234 5.93 9.34 3.60
CA SER A 234 5.36 10.43 2.80
C SER A 234 5.21 11.74 3.59
N ALA A 235 4.84 11.67 4.87
CA ALA A 235 4.76 12.85 5.73
C ALA A 235 6.13 13.46 6.00
N VAL A 236 7.16 12.63 6.22
CA VAL A 236 8.56 13.09 6.35
C VAL A 236 9.05 13.73 5.06
N ALA A 237 8.72 13.17 3.89
CA ALA A 237 9.04 13.79 2.60
C ALA A 237 8.42 15.19 2.47
N GLY A 238 7.16 15.36 2.86
CA GLY A 238 6.51 16.68 2.90
C GLY A 238 7.19 17.67 3.84
N ALA A 239 7.60 17.21 5.03
CA ALA A 239 8.34 18.04 5.98
C ALA A 239 9.71 18.48 5.43
N ILE A 240 10.44 17.60 4.75
CA ILE A 240 11.72 17.90 4.09
C ILE A 240 11.52 18.89 2.93
N LEU A 241 10.45 18.75 2.15
CA LEU A 241 10.13 19.67 1.06
C LEU A 241 9.71 21.06 1.57
N ASN A 242 9.02 21.12 2.71
CA ASN A 242 8.62 22.34 3.40
C ASN A 242 9.72 22.86 4.35
N ARG A 243 10.99 22.88 3.88
CA ARG A 243 12.21 23.12 4.69
C ARG A 243 12.11 24.21 5.76
N GLN A 244 11.49 25.35 5.46
CA GLN A 244 11.38 26.49 6.38
C GLN A 244 10.00 26.62 7.03
N GLY A 245 8.98 25.96 6.49
CA GLY A 245 7.60 26.09 6.94
C GLY A 245 7.11 24.97 7.85
N PHE A 246 7.80 23.83 7.91
CA PHE A 246 7.33 22.71 8.71
C PHE A 246 7.54 22.94 10.22
N PRO A 247 6.47 22.87 11.05
CA PRO A 247 6.55 23.21 12.47
C PRO A 247 7.00 22.01 13.32
N TRP A 248 8.28 21.62 13.23
CA TRP A 248 8.85 20.46 13.94
C TRP A 248 8.57 20.43 15.46
N GLY A 249 8.47 21.60 16.09
CA GLY A 249 8.20 21.75 17.53
C GLY A 249 6.73 21.61 17.94
N ASP A 250 5.79 21.56 16.99
CA ASP A 250 4.35 21.55 17.25
C ASP A 250 3.85 20.17 17.72
N ASN A 251 3.14 20.14 18.85
CA ASN A 251 2.52 18.92 19.38
C ASN A 251 1.23 18.53 18.65
N ARG A 252 0.75 19.34 17.69
CA ARG A 252 -0.43 19.06 16.86
C ARG A 252 -0.09 18.36 15.54
N ILE A 253 1.19 18.05 15.27
CA ILE A 253 1.61 17.35 14.04
C ILE A 253 0.71 16.15 13.74
N LYS A 254 0.39 15.33 14.74
CA LYS A 254 -0.49 14.16 14.59
C LYS A 254 -1.86 14.51 14.01
N GLN A 255 -2.49 15.60 14.45
CA GLN A 255 -3.84 16.04 14.05
C GLN A 255 -3.85 16.89 12.79
N GLU A 256 -2.76 17.58 12.50
CA GLU A 256 -2.68 18.51 11.36
C GLU A 256 -2.14 17.84 10.10
N THR A 257 -1.35 16.76 10.20
CA THR A 257 -0.80 16.06 9.03
C THR A 257 -1.91 15.48 8.15
N ARG A 258 -1.84 15.76 6.85
CA ARG A 258 -2.69 15.18 5.79
C ARG A 258 -1.81 14.65 4.65
N TRP A 259 -2.42 13.85 3.79
CA TRP A 259 -1.78 13.27 2.60
C TRP A 259 -2.60 13.58 1.37
N ARG A 260 -1.95 13.65 0.22
CA ARG A 260 -2.62 13.52 -1.07
C ARG A 260 -2.46 12.09 -1.57
N LEU A 261 -3.29 11.71 -2.53
CA LEU A 261 -3.16 10.46 -3.27
C LEU A 261 -2.59 10.79 -4.65
N LEU A 262 -1.48 10.15 -4.99
CA LEU A 262 -0.90 10.21 -6.34
C LEU A 262 -1.45 9.04 -7.15
N THR A 263 -2.35 9.34 -8.07
CA THR A 263 -3.01 8.38 -8.95
C THR A 263 -2.27 8.34 -10.28
N VAL A 264 -1.86 7.16 -10.70
CA VAL A 264 -1.32 6.88 -12.03
C VAL A 264 -2.21 5.84 -12.70
N SER A 265 -2.67 6.12 -13.92
CA SER A 265 -3.54 5.22 -14.66
C SER A 265 -3.20 5.15 -16.14
N ILE A 266 -3.51 4.03 -16.78
CA ILE A 266 -3.38 3.84 -18.21
C ILE A 266 -4.53 2.94 -18.71
N GLY A 267 -5.07 3.23 -19.90
CA GLY A 267 -6.23 2.54 -20.47
C GLY A 267 -5.91 1.13 -20.94
N THR A 268 -5.86 0.16 -20.03
CA THR A 268 -5.47 -1.23 -20.32
C THR A 268 -6.52 -2.01 -21.11
N ASP A 269 -7.79 -1.67 -20.94
CA ASP A 269 -8.92 -2.33 -21.61
C ASP A 269 -8.78 -2.26 -23.15
N HIS A 270 -8.13 -1.23 -23.69
CA HIS A 270 -7.86 -1.11 -25.13
C HIS A 270 -6.82 -2.11 -25.65
N TYR A 271 -5.89 -2.53 -24.79
CA TYR A 271 -4.90 -3.56 -25.13
C TYR A 271 -5.55 -4.94 -25.12
N GLU A 272 -6.45 -5.17 -24.16
CA GLU A 272 -7.28 -6.37 -24.06
C GLU A 272 -8.20 -6.50 -25.28
N ALA A 273 -8.97 -5.45 -25.58
CA ALA A 273 -10.01 -5.48 -26.61
C ALA A 273 -9.48 -5.72 -28.04
N ARG A 274 -8.25 -5.31 -28.34
CA ARG A 274 -7.63 -5.49 -29.67
C ARG A 274 -6.78 -6.76 -29.79
N ALA A 275 -6.60 -7.52 -28.71
CA ALA A 275 -5.81 -8.74 -28.74
C ALA A 275 -6.54 -9.83 -29.54
N VAL A 276 -5.97 -10.24 -30.67
CA VAL A 276 -6.52 -11.31 -31.51
C VAL A 276 -6.02 -12.68 -31.03
N LYS A 277 -4.78 -12.74 -30.53
CA LYS A 277 -4.16 -13.95 -29.98
C LYS A 277 -3.85 -13.76 -28.50
N ILE A 278 -3.81 -14.84 -27.73
CA ILE A 278 -3.44 -14.77 -26.30
C ILE A 278 -2.05 -14.15 -26.12
N GLY A 279 -1.09 -14.46 -27.00
CA GLY A 279 0.24 -13.86 -26.98
C GLY A 279 0.25 -12.34 -27.12
N ASP A 280 -0.78 -11.75 -27.75
CA ASP A 280 -0.94 -10.30 -27.91
C ASP A 280 -1.29 -9.68 -26.57
N TRP A 281 -2.28 -10.29 -25.91
CA TRP A 281 -2.76 -9.88 -24.62
C TRP A 281 -1.68 -10.04 -23.55
N THR A 282 -1.10 -11.24 -23.41
CA THR A 282 -0.09 -11.49 -22.36
C THR A 282 1.15 -10.63 -22.55
N GLY A 283 1.56 -10.40 -23.81
CA GLY A 283 2.69 -9.51 -24.12
C GLY A 283 2.40 -8.04 -23.80
N ALA A 284 1.17 -7.58 -24.04
CA ALA A 284 0.73 -6.24 -23.61
C ALA A 284 0.64 -6.13 -22.08
N ARG A 285 0.04 -7.13 -21.41
CA ARG A 285 -0.09 -7.18 -19.95
C ARG A 285 1.29 -7.14 -19.26
N ALA A 286 2.28 -7.85 -19.80
CA ALA A 286 3.65 -7.81 -19.29
C ALA A 286 4.25 -6.40 -19.41
N ALA A 287 4.09 -5.73 -20.56
CA ALA A 287 4.57 -4.36 -20.74
C ALA A 287 3.86 -3.35 -19.83
N LEU A 288 2.56 -3.54 -19.58
CA LEU A 288 1.78 -2.72 -18.64
C LEU A 288 2.20 -2.96 -17.18
N ASN A 289 2.50 -4.21 -16.82
CA ASN A 289 3.04 -4.52 -15.50
C ASN A 289 4.40 -3.87 -15.27
N GLU A 290 5.30 -3.98 -16.26
CA GLU A 290 6.61 -3.32 -16.25
C GLU A 290 6.47 -1.79 -16.13
N PHE A 291 5.49 -1.19 -16.81
CA PHE A 291 5.19 0.24 -16.67
C PHE A 291 4.87 0.62 -15.21
N PHE A 292 3.94 -0.09 -14.58
CA PHE A 292 3.60 0.18 -13.18
C PHE A 292 4.76 -0.14 -12.22
N ASP A 293 5.58 -1.13 -12.52
CA ASP A 293 6.76 -1.47 -11.71
C ASP A 293 7.83 -0.37 -11.79
N GLN A 294 8.09 0.19 -12.98
CA GLN A 294 9.00 1.34 -13.14
C GLN A 294 8.45 2.62 -12.48
N VAL A 295 7.14 2.87 -12.59
CA VAL A 295 6.49 3.98 -11.88
C VAL A 295 6.60 3.81 -10.36
N ALA A 296 6.39 2.60 -9.85
CA ALA A 296 6.57 2.30 -8.43
C ALA A 296 8.03 2.50 -8.00
N GLN A 297 9.01 2.05 -8.79
CA GLN A 297 10.42 2.27 -8.48
C GLN A 297 10.77 3.77 -8.42
N LEU A 298 10.24 4.58 -9.34
CA LEU A 298 10.40 6.04 -9.33
C LEU A 298 9.86 6.65 -8.02
N ILE A 299 8.62 6.33 -7.65
CA ILE A 299 7.93 6.97 -6.52
C ILE A 299 8.43 6.43 -5.18
N GLU A 300 8.55 5.10 -5.06
CA GLU A 300 8.80 4.42 -3.80
C GLU A 300 10.26 4.42 -3.38
N VAL A 301 11.18 4.48 -4.35
CA VAL A 301 12.63 4.27 -4.14
C VAL A 301 13.47 5.42 -4.67
N ASP A 302 13.38 5.80 -5.95
CA ASP A 302 14.21 6.88 -6.49
C ASP A 302 13.94 8.18 -5.74
N LEU A 303 12.67 8.59 -5.70
CA LEU A 303 12.22 9.76 -4.95
C LEU A 303 12.00 9.44 -3.48
N ALA A 304 11.65 8.19 -3.13
CA ALA A 304 11.23 7.80 -1.78
C ALA A 304 10.13 8.72 -1.19
N LEU A 305 9.25 9.23 -2.06
CA LEU A 305 8.22 10.24 -1.76
C LEU A 305 6.95 9.65 -1.14
N GLY A 306 6.68 8.38 -1.45
CA GLY A 306 5.46 7.69 -1.08
C GLY A 306 5.56 6.18 -1.28
N SER A 307 4.50 5.45 -0.96
CA SER A 307 4.41 4.01 -1.21
C SER A 307 3.09 3.64 -1.86
N LEU A 308 3.07 2.55 -2.61
CA LEU A 308 1.90 2.03 -3.30
C LEU A 308 0.86 1.60 -2.27
N LEU A 309 -0.32 2.22 -2.31
CA LEU A 309 -1.45 1.91 -1.42
C LEU A 309 -2.49 1.01 -2.11
N TYR A 310 -2.64 1.15 -3.43
CA TYR A 310 -3.60 0.38 -4.22
C TYR A 310 -3.07 0.17 -5.64
N ARG A 311 -3.32 -1.02 -6.21
CA ARG A 311 -3.07 -1.29 -7.63
C ARG A 311 -4.09 -2.29 -8.18
N ASP A 312 -4.60 -2.00 -9.37
CA ASP A 312 -5.25 -2.96 -10.26
C ASP A 312 -4.56 -3.00 -11.63
N SER A 313 -5.21 -3.57 -12.65
CA SER A 313 -4.65 -3.66 -13.99
C SER A 313 -4.44 -2.30 -14.65
N SER A 314 -5.20 -1.27 -14.27
CA SER A 314 -5.28 0.02 -14.96
C SER A 314 -4.93 1.24 -14.09
N VAL A 315 -4.92 1.08 -12.77
CA VAL A 315 -4.70 2.16 -11.81
C VAL A 315 -3.72 1.72 -10.73
N ALA A 316 -2.75 2.58 -10.42
CA ALA A 316 -1.92 2.52 -9.23
C ALA A 316 -2.09 3.82 -8.43
N ILE A 317 -2.25 3.73 -7.12
CA ILE A 317 -2.38 4.88 -6.24
C ILE A 317 -1.34 4.81 -5.13
N PHE A 318 -0.59 5.89 -4.97
CA PHE A 318 0.50 6.03 -4.00
C PHE A 318 0.13 7.07 -2.94
N SER A 319 0.67 6.92 -1.73
CA SER A 319 0.66 8.01 -0.76
C SER A 319 1.50 9.18 -1.29
N PHE A 320 1.09 10.42 -1.00
CA PHE A 320 1.84 11.61 -1.38
C PHE A 320 1.73 12.66 -0.25
N PRO A 321 2.76 13.47 0.03
CA PRO A 321 2.67 14.51 1.06
C PRO A 321 1.55 15.50 0.74
N GLY A 322 0.71 15.80 1.73
CA GLY A 322 -0.34 16.81 1.60
C GLY A 322 -0.07 18.02 2.47
N GLU A 323 -0.70 19.14 2.13
CA GLU A 323 -0.75 20.32 2.99
C GLU A 323 -1.38 19.96 4.34
N ARG A 324 -0.87 20.54 5.42
CA ARG A 324 -1.43 20.37 6.75
C ARG A 324 -2.82 20.97 6.85
N TRP A 325 -3.62 20.53 7.80
CA TRP A 325 -4.98 21.02 8.01
C TRP A 325 -5.03 22.51 8.37
N ASP A 326 -4.02 23.02 9.08
CA ASP A 326 -3.84 24.42 9.41
C ASP A 326 -3.25 25.29 8.28
N GLU A 327 -2.89 24.69 7.14
CA GLU A 327 -2.45 25.43 5.95
C GLU A 327 -3.66 25.80 5.07
N THR A 328 -3.90 27.11 4.91
CA THR A 328 -5.04 27.67 4.15
C THR A 328 -4.73 27.98 2.69
N LEU A 329 -3.45 27.99 2.31
CA LEU A 329 -2.98 28.23 0.95
C LEU A 329 -2.29 26.98 0.39
N ALA A 330 -2.36 26.79 -0.92
CA ALA A 330 -1.64 25.72 -1.59
C ALA A 330 -0.14 25.84 -1.31
N ALA A 331 0.47 24.76 -0.84
CA ALA A 331 1.85 24.82 -0.40
C ALA A 331 2.79 25.04 -1.60
N PRO A 332 3.69 26.04 -1.58
CA PRO A 332 4.55 26.36 -2.73
C PRO A 332 5.42 25.19 -3.20
N TRP A 333 5.81 24.30 -2.29
CA TRP A 333 6.62 23.11 -2.59
C TRP A 333 5.86 22.05 -3.41
N LEU A 334 4.53 22.15 -3.55
CA LEU A 334 3.70 21.31 -4.44
C LEU A 334 3.71 21.78 -5.90
N ASN A 335 4.07 23.04 -6.14
CA ASN A 335 4.00 23.62 -7.48
C ASN A 335 4.90 22.84 -8.45
N GLY A 336 4.32 22.47 -9.60
CA GLY A 336 5.02 21.74 -10.65
C GLY A 336 5.07 20.22 -10.50
N TRP A 337 4.78 19.65 -9.32
CA TRP A 337 4.83 18.18 -9.12
C TRP A 337 3.91 17.42 -10.07
N GLY A 338 2.67 17.88 -10.26
CA GLY A 338 1.72 17.23 -11.15
C GLY A 338 2.23 17.15 -12.59
N ASN A 339 2.74 18.26 -13.13
CA ASN A 339 3.28 18.31 -14.49
C ASN A 339 4.56 17.48 -14.61
N TRP A 340 5.48 17.63 -13.65
CA TRP A 340 6.74 16.91 -13.67
C TRP A 340 6.55 15.39 -13.56
N LEU A 341 5.69 14.92 -12.66
CA LEU A 341 5.36 13.50 -12.54
C LEU A 341 4.67 12.97 -13.80
N GLN A 342 3.75 13.75 -14.39
CA GLN A 342 3.14 13.40 -15.67
C GLN A 342 4.23 13.18 -16.73
N GLU A 343 5.18 14.11 -16.90
CA GLU A 343 6.29 13.97 -17.86
C GLU A 343 7.17 12.75 -17.59
N GLN A 344 7.50 12.44 -16.33
CA GLN A 344 8.28 11.26 -15.98
C GLN A 344 7.53 9.96 -16.32
N VAL A 345 6.25 9.89 -15.96
CA VAL A 345 5.39 8.72 -16.22
C VAL A 345 5.17 8.53 -17.73
N GLU A 346 5.01 9.62 -18.48
CA GLU A 346 4.94 9.59 -19.94
C GLU A 346 6.25 9.09 -20.56
N THR A 347 7.40 9.51 -20.04
CA THR A 347 8.72 9.03 -20.48
C THR A 347 8.86 7.52 -20.28
N ILE A 348 8.41 6.99 -19.14
CA ILE A 348 8.38 5.54 -18.88
C ILE A 348 7.47 4.82 -19.89
N ALA A 349 6.25 5.32 -20.10
CA ALA A 349 5.31 4.73 -21.06
C ALA A 349 5.85 4.75 -22.50
N GLN A 350 6.51 5.83 -22.92
CA GLN A 350 7.16 5.95 -24.23
C GLN A 350 8.35 5.00 -24.37
N GLY A 351 9.18 4.87 -23.32
CA GLY A 351 10.30 3.92 -23.27
C GLY A 351 9.84 2.47 -23.42
N LEU A 352 8.63 2.15 -22.94
CA LEU A 352 7.98 0.85 -23.10
C LEU A 352 7.11 0.75 -24.37
N HIS A 353 7.13 1.78 -25.21
CA HIS A 353 6.39 1.88 -26.45
C HIS A 353 4.87 1.66 -26.29
N LEU A 354 4.28 2.15 -25.21
CA LEU A 354 2.84 2.04 -24.97
C LEU A 354 2.07 2.96 -25.92
N GLU A 355 0.94 2.48 -26.44
CA GLU A 355 0.17 3.17 -27.48
C GLU A 355 -0.86 4.16 -26.93
N THR A 356 -1.06 4.19 -25.62
CA THR A 356 -2.01 5.05 -24.93
C THR A 356 -1.28 5.93 -23.92
N PRO A 357 -1.62 7.23 -23.80
CA PRO A 357 -1.03 8.09 -22.79
C PRO A 357 -1.43 7.62 -21.39
N PRO A 358 -0.52 7.67 -20.40
CA PRO A 358 -0.89 7.55 -19.00
C PRO A 358 -1.51 8.86 -18.47
N PHE A 359 -2.25 8.73 -17.39
CA PHE A 359 -2.88 9.82 -16.64
C PHE A 359 -2.29 9.88 -15.23
N VAL A 360 -1.85 11.08 -14.81
CA VAL A 360 -1.35 11.35 -13.47
C VAL A 360 -2.20 12.42 -12.80
N ARG A 361 -2.59 12.20 -11.55
CA ARG A 361 -3.37 13.15 -10.74
C ARG A 361 -2.93 13.14 -9.29
N LEU A 362 -2.88 14.32 -8.68
CA LEU A 362 -2.79 14.50 -7.24
C LEU A 362 -4.18 14.85 -6.70
N SER A 363 -4.68 14.08 -5.74
CA SER A 363 -5.94 14.41 -5.05
C SER A 363 -5.81 15.65 -4.19
N ASP A 364 -6.92 16.20 -3.68
CA ASP A 364 -6.89 17.13 -2.55
C ASP A 364 -6.33 16.46 -1.28
N PRO A 365 -5.82 17.25 -0.31
CA PRO A 365 -5.34 16.73 0.96
C PRO A 365 -6.45 16.03 1.74
N THR A 366 -6.12 14.88 2.30
CA THR A 366 -7.05 14.00 3.01
C THR A 366 -6.34 13.32 4.18
N ARG A 367 -7.12 12.96 5.20
CA ARG A 367 -6.72 12.01 6.24
C ARG A 367 -7.41 10.65 6.11
N SER A 368 -8.25 10.50 5.09
CA SER A 368 -9.02 9.30 4.81
C SER A 368 -8.57 8.63 3.52
N LEU A 369 -8.29 7.34 3.61
CA LEU A 369 -7.96 6.48 2.47
C LEU A 369 -9.20 6.04 1.68
N VAL A 370 -10.43 6.31 2.16
CA VAL A 370 -11.68 6.05 1.41
C VAL A 370 -11.67 6.73 0.04
N ARG A 371 -10.96 7.87 -0.08
CA ARG A 371 -10.80 8.59 -1.35
C ARG A 371 -10.13 7.76 -2.45
N LEU A 372 -9.42 6.67 -2.13
CA LEU A 372 -8.84 5.75 -3.12
C LEU A 372 -9.88 5.28 -4.14
N VAL A 373 -11.12 5.01 -3.71
CA VAL A 373 -12.20 4.54 -4.60
C VAL A 373 -12.63 5.62 -5.58
N GLN A 374 -12.77 6.85 -5.10
CA GLN A 374 -13.11 7.99 -5.95
C GLN A 374 -11.99 8.25 -6.97
N GLU A 375 -10.74 8.31 -6.52
CA GLU A 375 -9.59 8.54 -7.38
C GLU A 375 -9.46 7.46 -8.46
N ARG A 376 -9.66 6.18 -8.09
CA ARG A 376 -9.71 5.07 -9.05
C ARG A 376 -10.81 5.25 -10.09
N ARG A 377 -12.04 5.56 -9.64
CA ARG A 377 -13.19 5.72 -10.54
C ARG A 377 -12.98 6.85 -11.54
N GLU A 378 -12.49 8.01 -11.09
CA GLU A 378 -12.23 9.15 -11.96
C GLU A 378 -11.09 8.86 -12.95
N ALA A 379 -10.02 8.21 -12.51
CA ALA A 379 -8.93 7.82 -13.39
C ALA A 379 -9.38 6.85 -14.50
N ARG A 380 -10.22 5.86 -14.16
CA ARG A 380 -10.79 4.93 -15.15
C ARG A 380 -11.72 5.62 -16.15
N LYS A 381 -12.53 6.60 -15.73
CA LYS A 381 -13.37 7.38 -16.65
C LYS A 381 -12.54 8.11 -17.71
N ILE A 382 -11.43 8.72 -17.30
CA ILE A 382 -10.55 9.46 -18.20
C ILE A 382 -9.84 8.51 -19.16
N THR A 383 -9.26 7.43 -18.62
CA THR A 383 -8.46 6.47 -19.40
C THR A 383 -9.28 5.47 -20.22
N ALA A 384 -10.61 5.43 -20.03
CA ALA A 384 -11.54 4.74 -20.94
C ALA A 384 -11.56 5.36 -22.35
N ILE A 385 -11.09 6.59 -22.52
CA ILE A 385 -10.82 7.19 -23.83
C ILE A 385 -9.35 6.89 -24.19
N PRO A 386 -9.08 6.06 -25.22
CA PRO A 386 -7.74 5.57 -25.51
C PRO A 386 -6.72 6.68 -25.76
N LEU A 387 -7.15 7.78 -26.37
CA LEU A 387 -6.35 8.98 -26.64
C LEU A 387 -7.00 10.21 -25.99
N HIS A 388 -7.14 10.18 -24.66
CA HIS A 388 -7.69 11.30 -23.89
C HIS A 388 -6.81 12.56 -23.88
N ARG A 389 -5.57 12.45 -24.38
CA ARG A 389 -4.63 13.57 -24.59
C ARG A 389 -3.74 13.28 -25.80
N ALA A 390 -3.07 14.33 -26.30
CA ALA A 390 -2.09 14.18 -27.36
C ALA A 390 -0.99 13.18 -26.94
N TRP A 391 -0.70 12.22 -27.81
CA TRP A 391 0.24 11.14 -27.52
C TRP A 391 1.06 10.78 -28.75
N ASP A 392 2.39 10.92 -28.63
CA ASP A 392 3.31 10.40 -29.63
C ASP A 392 3.67 8.96 -29.26
N VAL A 393 3.24 8.03 -30.11
CA VAL A 393 3.40 6.60 -29.91
C VAL A 393 4.83 6.13 -30.24
N GLY A 394 5.73 7.05 -30.63
CA GLY A 394 7.14 6.78 -30.87
C GLY A 394 7.31 5.82 -32.05
N GLY A 395 7.53 6.37 -33.25
CA GLY A 395 7.56 5.56 -34.48
C GLY A 395 8.29 6.18 -35.66
N LYS A 396 9.00 7.30 -35.49
CA LYS A 396 9.83 7.87 -36.57
C LYS A 396 11.16 7.13 -36.71
N MET A 397 11.14 5.81 -36.89
CA MET A 397 12.23 5.13 -37.58
C MET A 397 11.92 5.20 -39.07
N ALA A 398 12.82 5.75 -39.88
CA ALA A 398 12.61 6.01 -41.32
C ALA A 398 12.23 4.76 -42.16
N LYS A 399 12.39 3.54 -41.64
CA LYS A 399 11.98 2.27 -42.29
C LYS A 399 10.61 1.74 -41.83
N GLU A 400 10.01 2.30 -40.77
CA GLU A 400 8.69 1.91 -40.24
C GLU A 400 7.59 2.89 -40.67
N SER A 401 7.88 3.81 -41.59
CA SER A 401 6.92 4.75 -42.19
C SER A 401 6.18 4.19 -43.42
N GLN A 402 6.42 2.92 -43.78
CA GLN A 402 5.80 2.23 -44.91
C GLN A 402 5.09 0.95 -44.45
N GLY A 403 4.20 0.42 -45.29
CA GLY A 403 3.44 -0.80 -45.02
C GLY A 403 2.02 -0.53 -44.52
N HIS A 404 1.40 -1.56 -43.93
CA HIS A 404 0.03 -1.50 -43.44
C HIS A 404 -0.03 -1.19 -41.94
N VAL A 405 -1.17 -0.71 -41.45
CA VAL A 405 -1.44 -0.59 -40.02
C VAL A 405 -1.33 -1.97 -39.38
N CYS A 406 -0.56 -2.06 -38.30
CA CYS A 406 -0.31 -3.30 -37.57
C CYS A 406 -1.63 -3.92 -37.08
N PRO A 407 -1.90 -5.20 -37.38
CA PRO A 407 -3.16 -5.85 -37.00
C PRO A 407 -3.30 -6.09 -35.49
N VAL A 408 -2.26 -5.79 -34.70
CA VAL A 408 -2.21 -6.03 -33.24
C VAL A 408 -2.45 -4.75 -32.46
N CYS A 409 -1.57 -3.75 -32.61
CA CYS A 409 -1.75 -2.48 -31.91
C CYS A 409 -2.72 -1.55 -32.63
N GLN A 410 -2.96 -1.74 -33.93
CA GLN A 410 -3.81 -0.87 -34.75
C GLN A 410 -3.36 0.60 -34.81
N VAL A 411 -2.11 0.88 -34.42
CA VAL A 411 -1.55 2.24 -34.37
C VAL A 411 -0.29 2.36 -35.24
N ARG A 412 0.71 1.50 -35.04
CA ARG A 412 1.97 1.55 -35.80
C ARG A 412 1.82 0.89 -37.16
N LEU A 413 2.58 1.33 -38.15
CA LEU A 413 2.75 0.59 -39.39
C LEU A 413 3.64 -0.63 -39.17
N ASN A 414 3.46 -1.66 -40.00
CA ASN A 414 4.17 -2.94 -39.87
C ASN A 414 5.49 -3.03 -40.65
N GLY A 415 5.84 -2.01 -41.45
CA GLY A 415 7.06 -2.02 -42.26
C GLY A 415 7.03 -2.98 -43.45
N ASP A 416 5.86 -3.49 -43.84
CA ASP A 416 5.71 -4.49 -44.91
C ASP A 416 4.44 -4.24 -45.75
N PRO A 417 4.58 -3.60 -46.93
CA PRO A 417 3.45 -3.31 -47.81
C PRO A 417 2.89 -4.55 -48.53
N SER A 418 3.53 -5.72 -48.41
CA SER A 418 3.07 -6.95 -49.05
C SER A 418 2.23 -7.84 -48.11
N ASN A 419 2.33 -7.65 -46.79
CA ASN A 419 1.74 -8.54 -45.81
C ASN A 419 0.98 -7.77 -44.71
N LYS A 420 -0.34 -7.65 -44.87
CA LYS A 420 -1.24 -7.03 -43.87
C LYS A 420 -1.27 -7.77 -42.52
N GLY A 421 -1.01 -9.07 -42.50
CA GLY A 421 -1.07 -9.90 -41.29
C GLY A 421 0.16 -9.81 -40.40
N LYS A 422 1.24 -9.19 -40.88
CA LYS A 422 2.50 -9.05 -40.14
C LYS A 422 2.38 -8.01 -39.02
N PRO A 423 2.69 -8.37 -37.76
CA PRO A 423 2.78 -7.40 -36.66
C PRO A 423 3.94 -6.42 -36.86
N CYS A 424 3.79 -5.20 -36.33
CA CYS A 424 4.94 -4.30 -36.18
C CYS A 424 5.99 -4.89 -35.23
N LYS A 425 7.21 -4.38 -35.31
CA LYS A 425 8.37 -4.85 -34.53
C LYS A 425 8.10 -4.86 -33.02
N VAL A 426 7.43 -3.84 -32.49
CA VAL A 426 7.08 -3.74 -31.07
C VAL A 426 6.14 -4.88 -30.65
N CYS A 427 5.02 -5.08 -31.37
CA CYS A 427 4.07 -6.14 -31.04
C CYS A 427 4.68 -7.54 -31.25
N TRP A 428 5.53 -7.71 -32.27
CA TRP A 428 6.24 -8.97 -32.49
C TRP A 428 7.16 -9.32 -31.32
N LYS A 429 7.94 -8.36 -30.80
CA LYS A 429 8.81 -8.54 -29.63
C LYS A 429 8.00 -8.90 -28.38
N ARG A 430 6.91 -8.17 -28.10
CA ARG A 430 6.02 -8.47 -26.96
C ARG A 430 5.47 -9.90 -27.00
N ARG A 431 5.15 -10.43 -28.19
CA ARG A 431 4.67 -11.80 -28.37
C ARG A 431 5.74 -12.87 -28.16
N HIS A 432 6.98 -12.63 -28.59
CA HIS A 432 7.98 -13.68 -28.77
C HIS A 432 8.50 -14.29 -27.46
N HIS A 433 8.52 -13.52 -26.36
CA HIS A 433 9.13 -13.98 -25.11
C HIS A 433 8.33 -15.06 -24.37
N ARG A 434 7.02 -15.20 -24.61
CA ARG A 434 6.15 -16.07 -23.80
C ARG A 434 6.57 -17.54 -23.78
N ARG A 435 6.96 -18.11 -24.92
CA ARG A 435 7.42 -19.51 -24.98
C ARG A 435 8.72 -19.70 -24.20
N ASP A 436 9.65 -18.77 -24.37
CA ASP A 436 10.96 -18.84 -23.72
C ASP A 436 10.84 -18.58 -22.20
N ASP A 437 9.86 -17.78 -21.77
CA ASP A 437 9.48 -17.59 -20.37
C ASP A 437 8.87 -18.88 -19.79
N TRP A 438 7.98 -19.55 -20.52
CA TRP A 438 7.40 -20.83 -20.11
C TRP A 438 8.45 -21.94 -19.99
N LEU A 439 9.30 -22.12 -21.02
CA LEU A 439 10.41 -23.08 -20.99
C LEU A 439 11.40 -22.79 -19.85
N GLY A 440 11.59 -21.51 -19.52
CA GLY A 440 12.43 -21.07 -18.40
C GLY A 440 11.75 -21.09 -17.03
N GLY A 441 10.50 -21.56 -16.91
CA GLY A 441 9.75 -21.61 -15.66
C GLY A 441 9.34 -20.24 -15.09
N ARG A 442 9.46 -19.16 -15.88
CA ARG A 442 9.18 -17.78 -15.45
C ARG A 442 7.69 -17.44 -15.36
N LEU A 443 6.82 -18.31 -15.91
CA LEU A 443 5.36 -18.18 -15.83
C LEU A 443 4.75 -18.92 -14.63
N GLY A 444 5.56 -19.51 -13.75
CA GLY A 444 5.07 -20.24 -12.58
C GLY A 444 4.18 -21.43 -12.98
N HIS A 445 2.91 -21.38 -12.57
CA HIS A 445 1.92 -22.43 -12.88
C HIS A 445 1.02 -22.09 -14.09
N ASP A 446 1.23 -20.95 -14.76
CA ASP A 446 0.44 -20.56 -15.91
C ASP A 446 0.81 -21.41 -17.14
N THR A 447 -0.21 -21.98 -17.79
CA THR A 447 -0.03 -22.72 -19.04
C THR A 447 -0.01 -21.82 -20.28
N ILE A 448 0.68 -22.29 -21.32
CA ILE A 448 0.60 -21.74 -22.68
C ILE A 448 -0.14 -22.65 -23.67
N TRP A 449 -0.62 -23.81 -23.21
CA TRP A 449 -1.26 -24.85 -24.00
C TRP A 449 -2.73 -24.99 -23.60
N PHE A 450 -3.62 -25.02 -24.59
CA PHE A 450 -5.05 -25.13 -24.33
C PHE A 450 -5.43 -26.53 -23.85
N GLU A 451 -4.68 -27.54 -24.28
CA GLU A 451 -4.85 -28.94 -23.94
C GLU A 451 -4.69 -29.20 -22.43
N GLU A 452 -3.94 -28.35 -21.72
CA GLU A 452 -3.76 -28.45 -20.27
C GLU A 452 -4.98 -27.96 -19.47
N VAL A 453 -5.88 -27.16 -20.08
CA VAL A 453 -7.10 -26.63 -19.45
C VAL A 453 -8.38 -27.19 -20.07
N ALA A 454 -8.27 -27.93 -21.16
CA ALA A 454 -9.40 -28.55 -21.82
C ALA A 454 -9.81 -29.85 -21.11
N ASP A 455 -11.09 -30.22 -21.22
CA ASP A 455 -11.55 -31.54 -20.78
C ASP A 455 -11.01 -32.66 -21.69
N SER A 456 -11.31 -33.92 -21.36
CA SER A 456 -10.91 -35.08 -22.16
C SER A 456 -11.43 -35.11 -23.60
N ASN A 457 -12.34 -34.18 -23.96
CA ASN A 457 -12.89 -34.01 -25.30
C ASN A 457 -12.40 -32.71 -25.97
N ASN A 458 -11.34 -32.08 -25.46
CA ASN A 458 -10.77 -30.81 -25.93
C ASN A 458 -11.75 -29.61 -25.82
N ARG A 459 -12.68 -29.63 -24.87
CA ARG A 459 -13.64 -28.53 -24.63
C ARG A 459 -13.16 -27.64 -23.50
N ILE A 460 -13.35 -26.32 -23.68
CA ILE A 460 -13.01 -25.30 -22.70
C ILE A 460 -14.27 -24.49 -22.39
N ALA A 461 -14.55 -24.25 -21.11
CA ALA A 461 -15.58 -23.32 -20.66
C ALA A 461 -14.93 -22.06 -20.08
N PHE A 462 -15.35 -20.90 -20.57
CA PHE A 462 -14.94 -19.61 -20.01
C PHE A 462 -16.04 -19.08 -19.09
N LEU A 463 -15.69 -18.85 -17.82
CA LEU A 463 -16.61 -18.32 -16.81
C LEU A 463 -16.16 -16.92 -16.41
N THR A 464 -17.05 -15.95 -16.56
CA THR A 464 -16.83 -14.57 -16.09
C THR A 464 -17.76 -14.26 -14.93
N PHE A 465 -17.17 -13.74 -13.86
CA PHE A 465 -17.91 -13.26 -12.69
C PHE A 465 -17.55 -11.79 -12.48
N SER A 466 -18.56 -10.98 -12.14
CA SER A 466 -18.37 -9.58 -11.75
C SER A 466 -19.01 -9.37 -10.39
N LEU A 467 -18.25 -8.80 -9.46
CA LEU A 467 -18.72 -8.43 -8.14
C LEU A 467 -18.49 -6.93 -7.97
N ASP A 468 -19.55 -6.19 -7.66
CA ASP A 468 -19.44 -4.76 -7.38
C ASP A 468 -18.81 -4.53 -6.00
N MET A 469 -17.51 -4.28 -6.03
CA MET A 469 -16.68 -4.01 -4.85
C MET A 469 -16.63 -2.53 -4.46
N GLU A 470 -17.13 -1.60 -5.28
CA GLU A 470 -16.95 -0.16 -5.01
C GLU A 470 -17.61 0.28 -3.69
N PRO A 471 -18.86 -0.13 -3.37
CA PRO A 471 -19.49 0.20 -2.08
C PRO A 471 -18.85 -0.50 -0.87
N TRP A 472 -18.02 -1.51 -1.10
CA TRP A 472 -17.23 -2.15 -0.03
C TRP A 472 -15.94 -1.37 0.21
N LEU A 473 -15.23 -1.03 -0.87
CA LEU A 473 -13.98 -0.28 -0.79
C LEU A 473 -14.18 1.16 -0.28
N ASN A 474 -15.34 1.77 -0.52
CA ASN A 474 -15.63 3.13 -0.06
C ASN A 474 -16.12 3.19 1.41
N GLY A 475 -16.23 2.04 2.07
CA GLY A 475 -16.65 1.91 3.46
C GLY A 475 -18.15 1.79 3.70
N GLU A 476 -19.00 2.14 2.72
CA GLU A 476 -20.47 2.19 2.87
C GLU A 476 -21.04 0.85 3.35
N ARG A 477 -20.63 -0.26 2.72
CA ARG A 477 -21.08 -1.60 3.13
C ARG A 477 -20.30 -2.15 4.31
N VAL A 478 -19.05 -1.73 4.54
CA VAL A 478 -18.24 -2.19 5.68
C VAL A 478 -18.81 -1.66 6.99
N ASP A 479 -19.29 -0.41 7.01
CA ASP A 479 -19.91 0.16 8.19
C ASP A 479 -21.20 -0.56 8.60
N SER A 480 -21.91 -1.17 7.64
CA SER A 480 -23.07 -2.01 7.96
C SER A 480 -22.72 -3.25 8.80
N LEU A 481 -21.48 -3.75 8.73
CA LEU A 481 -21.01 -4.91 9.51
C LEU A 481 -20.80 -4.60 10.99
N ARG A 482 -20.70 -3.31 11.35
CA ARG A 482 -20.50 -2.84 12.73
C ARG A 482 -21.80 -2.48 13.43
N ALA A 483 -22.91 -2.48 12.69
CA ALA A 483 -24.22 -2.22 13.25
C ALA A 483 -24.74 -3.47 13.98
N GLN A 484 -25.10 -3.31 15.25
CA GLN A 484 -25.86 -4.33 15.98
C GLN A 484 -27.35 -4.07 15.75
N ALA A 485 -28.12 -5.12 15.46
CA ALA A 485 -29.57 -5.00 15.41
C ALA A 485 -30.08 -4.54 16.79
N ILE A 486 -30.97 -3.55 16.84
CA ILE A 486 -31.45 -2.97 18.12
C ILE A 486 -32.12 -4.03 18.99
N SER A 487 -32.82 -4.98 18.38
CA SER A 487 -33.40 -6.14 19.06
C SER A 487 -32.34 -7.00 19.78
N GLU A 488 -31.21 -7.23 19.12
CA GLU A 488 -30.09 -8.01 19.63
C GLU A 488 -29.33 -7.25 20.72
N TRP A 489 -29.03 -5.97 20.48
CA TRP A 489 -28.45 -5.09 21.50
C TRP A 489 -29.31 -5.09 22.77
N ARG A 490 -30.62 -4.90 22.63
CA ARG A 490 -31.57 -4.92 23.76
C ARG A 490 -31.55 -6.26 24.49
N ARG A 491 -31.53 -7.38 23.76
CA ARG A 491 -31.49 -8.73 24.34
C ARG A 491 -30.27 -8.92 25.25
N PHE A 492 -29.11 -8.40 24.86
CA PHE A 492 -27.87 -8.51 25.64
C PHE A 492 -27.67 -7.38 26.65
N ASN A 493 -28.48 -6.32 26.59
CA ASN A 493 -28.47 -5.22 27.54
C ASN A 493 -29.83 -5.09 28.24
N PRO A 494 -30.28 -6.10 29.01
CA PRO A 494 -31.62 -6.08 29.63
C PRO A 494 -31.77 -4.99 30.70
N ILE A 495 -30.65 -4.45 31.19
CA ILE A 495 -30.60 -3.41 32.22
C ILE A 495 -29.69 -2.28 31.74
N LEU A 496 -30.17 -1.04 31.82
CA LEU A 496 -29.39 0.18 31.56
C LEU A 496 -29.44 1.06 32.80
N SER A 497 -28.27 1.50 33.29
CA SER A 497 -28.15 2.39 34.46
C SER A 497 -28.94 1.92 35.69
N GLY A 498 -29.00 0.60 35.91
CA GLY A 498 -29.72 0.00 37.04
C GLY A 498 -31.23 -0.17 36.86
N GLN A 499 -31.77 0.17 35.69
CA GLN A 499 -33.20 0.02 35.36
C GLN A 499 -33.39 -0.95 34.18
N SER A 500 -34.59 -1.51 34.03
CA SER A 500 -34.93 -2.29 32.83
C SER A 500 -34.68 -1.47 31.57
N ASN A 501 -34.16 -2.11 30.53
CA ASN A 501 -33.97 -1.46 29.24
C ASN A 501 -35.31 -0.88 28.75
N PRO A 502 -35.39 0.46 28.51
CA PRO A 502 -36.63 1.15 28.19
C PRO A 502 -37.11 0.90 26.76
N ILE A 503 -36.28 0.28 25.92
CA ILE A 503 -36.63 -0.02 24.53
C ILE A 503 -37.66 -1.17 24.50
N ASP A 504 -38.76 -1.01 23.76
CA ASP A 504 -39.77 -2.04 23.56
C ASP A 504 -39.21 -3.18 22.69
N PRO A 505 -39.23 -4.45 23.14
CA PRO A 505 -38.75 -5.58 22.34
C PRO A 505 -39.59 -5.87 21.09
N ARG A 506 -40.85 -5.40 21.02
CA ARG A 506 -41.77 -5.61 19.89
C ARG A 506 -41.57 -4.58 18.78
N GLU A 507 -41.19 -3.36 19.14
CA GLU A 507 -40.91 -2.26 18.22
C GLU A 507 -39.54 -1.60 18.50
N PRO A 508 -38.44 -2.39 18.47
CA PRO A 508 -37.15 -1.96 19.01
C PRO A 508 -36.57 -0.73 18.31
N PHE A 509 -36.74 -0.62 16.99
CA PHE A 509 -36.25 0.53 16.22
C PHE A 509 -36.97 1.83 16.59
N ARG A 510 -38.31 1.82 16.48
CA ARG A 510 -39.14 2.98 16.78
C ARG A 510 -38.99 3.41 18.25
N SER A 511 -38.99 2.46 19.17
CA SER A 511 -38.82 2.73 20.59
C SER A 511 -37.45 3.32 20.92
N LEU A 512 -36.38 2.89 20.24
CA LEU A 512 -35.06 3.51 20.39
C LEU A 512 -35.02 4.94 19.83
N GLU A 513 -35.60 5.18 18.66
CA GLU A 513 -35.71 6.54 18.10
C GLU A 513 -36.50 7.48 19.02
N GLU A 514 -37.60 7.01 19.61
CA GLU A 514 -38.41 7.76 20.57
C GLU A 514 -37.68 8.00 21.89
N TYR A 515 -36.83 7.07 22.33
CA TYR A 515 -36.03 7.22 23.55
C TYR A 515 -34.84 8.18 23.41
N ILE A 516 -34.25 8.27 22.22
CA ILE A 516 -33.11 9.15 21.94
C ILE A 516 -33.54 10.59 21.65
N LYS A 517 -34.74 10.79 21.10
CA LYS A 517 -35.35 12.11 20.91
C LYS A 517 -35.77 12.72 22.25
#